data_AF-A0A2E0X3G8-F1
#
_entry.id   AF-A0A2E0X3G8-F1
#
_cell.length_a   1.000
_cell.length_b   1.000
_cell.length_c   1.000
_cell.angle_alpha   90.00
_cell.angle_beta   90.00
_cell.angle_gamma   90.00
#
_symmetry.space_group_name_H-M   'P 1'
#
loop_
_entity.id
_entity.type
_entity.pdbx_description
1 polymer ?
#
loop_
_entity_poly.entity_id
_entity_poly.type
_entity_poly.pdbx_seq_one_letter_code
_entity_poly.pdbx_strand_id
1 'polypeptide(L)'
;MLTLSPIQQTILAQSTTTPTYLVDLDWSGTQRWSTRADHVVSGINYTGGEIGVRGAQDWRTADLALNPSAAHTAVLMSASWRGAACAIWLLPFREHAQLVEEGYAEDDYGFFGDEVGDPILLLQGQVTSAEYSGDGPIRLGVRHVAALQTPTPRVRLAPPICNHLPTPGTKFEWAGELYILEAR
;
A
#
# COMPACT_ATOMS: atom_id res chain seq x y z
N MET A 1 2.91 13.67 -15.11
CA MET A 1 3.97 14.31 -14.32
C MET A 1 3.28 15.23 -13.34
N LEU A 2 3.33 14.95 -12.04
CA LEU A 2 2.74 15.82 -11.02
C LEU A 2 3.57 17.11 -10.96
N THR A 3 2.96 18.25 -11.19
CA THR A 3 3.63 19.55 -11.09
C THR A 3 3.65 19.97 -9.63
N LEU A 4 4.82 19.92 -9.00
CA LEU A 4 5.01 20.35 -7.63
C LEU A 4 4.89 21.87 -7.52
N SER A 5 4.22 22.36 -6.48
CA SER A 5 4.14 23.80 -6.20
C SER A 5 5.54 24.35 -5.88
N PRO A 6 5.80 25.66 -6.10
CA PRO A 6 7.09 26.27 -5.77
C PRO A 6 7.51 26.07 -4.31
N ILE A 7 6.53 26.03 -3.40
CA ILE A 7 6.75 25.79 -1.97
C ILE A 7 7.17 24.34 -1.72
N GLN A 8 6.50 23.36 -2.36
CA GLN A 8 6.85 21.94 -2.27
C GLN A 8 8.27 21.68 -2.80
N GLN A 9 8.65 22.32 -3.91
CA GLN A 9 10.01 22.21 -4.47
C GLN A 9 11.06 22.77 -3.50
N THR A 10 10.76 23.89 -2.85
CA THR A 10 11.68 24.53 -1.90
C THR A 10 11.90 23.67 -0.67
N ILE A 11 10.83 23.04 -0.15
CA ILE A 11 10.91 22.16 1.02
C ILE A 11 11.70 20.91 0.69
N LEU A 12 11.37 20.24 -0.41
CA LEU A 12 12.10 19.04 -0.86
C LEU A 12 13.59 19.29 -1.14
N ALA A 13 13.99 20.55 -1.35
CA ALA A 13 15.38 20.95 -1.55
C ALA A 13 16.14 21.26 -0.25
N GLN A 14 15.49 21.26 0.92
CA GLN A 14 16.16 21.50 2.21
C GLN A 14 17.03 20.30 2.60
N SER A 15 18.21 20.56 3.17
CA SER A 15 19.21 19.52 3.54
C SER A 15 18.74 18.58 4.66
N THR A 16 17.72 18.96 5.40
CA THR A 16 17.12 18.21 6.51
C THR A 16 15.61 18.14 6.34
N THR A 17 15.14 17.41 5.32
CA THR A 17 13.75 16.97 5.30
C THR A 17 13.68 15.55 5.85
N THR A 18 13.12 15.39 7.05
CA THR A 18 12.64 14.08 7.46
C THR A 18 11.21 13.92 6.94
N PRO A 19 10.94 13.02 5.99
CA PRO A 19 9.64 12.96 5.33
C PRO A 19 8.56 12.49 6.30
N THR A 20 7.44 13.22 6.34
CA THR A 20 6.22 12.79 7.00
C THR A 20 5.29 12.19 5.95
N TYR A 21 4.87 10.95 6.17
CA TYR A 21 3.91 10.28 5.29
C TYR A 21 2.55 10.17 5.97
N LEU A 22 1.50 10.45 5.20
CA LEU A 22 0.11 10.18 5.57
C LEU A 22 -0.33 8.92 4.84
N VAL A 23 -0.93 7.99 5.57
CA VAL A 23 -1.36 6.69 5.06
C VAL A 23 -2.84 6.53 5.32
N ASP A 24 -3.62 6.40 4.25
CA ASP A 24 -5.00 5.92 4.31
C ASP A 24 -4.98 4.43 3.99
N LEU A 25 -5.53 3.61 4.88
CA LEU A 25 -5.57 2.15 4.72
C LEU A 25 -6.94 1.59 5.10
N ASP A 26 -7.53 0.79 4.22
CA ASP A 26 -8.78 0.09 4.49
C ASP A 26 -8.54 -1.31 5.09
N TRP A 27 -7.97 -1.36 6.29
CA TRP A 27 -7.57 -2.61 6.94
C TRP A 27 -8.68 -3.20 7.81
N SER A 28 -9.22 -2.41 8.73
CA SER A 28 -10.35 -2.75 9.59
C SER A 28 -11.42 -1.67 9.50
N GLY A 29 -11.70 -1.24 8.26
CA GLY A 29 -12.28 0.05 7.93
C GLY A 29 -11.19 1.07 7.59
N THR A 30 -11.61 2.26 7.17
CA THR A 30 -10.69 3.34 6.78
C THR A 30 -9.96 3.89 8.00
N GLN A 31 -8.69 3.54 8.12
CA GLN A 31 -7.77 4.05 9.13
C GLN A 31 -6.80 5.03 8.49
N ARG A 32 -6.43 6.06 9.26
CA ARG A 32 -5.62 7.18 8.77
C ARG A 32 -4.49 7.47 9.75
N TRP A 33 -3.27 7.28 9.29
CA TRP A 33 -2.10 7.41 10.14
C TRP A 33 -1.05 8.33 9.55
N SER A 34 -0.25 8.90 10.43
CA SER A 34 0.96 9.64 10.13
C SER A 34 2.16 8.86 10.65
N THR A 35 3.27 8.88 9.92
CA THR A 35 4.52 8.28 10.38
C THR A 35 5.20 9.05 11.52
N ARG A 36 4.67 10.21 11.92
CA ARG A 36 5.27 11.08 12.94
C ARG A 36 4.26 11.48 14.01
N ALA A 37 3.75 12.71 13.94
CA ALA A 37 2.82 13.26 14.91
C ALA A 37 1.37 13.20 14.40
N ASP A 38 0.43 13.56 15.25
CA ASP A 38 -0.95 13.78 14.83
C ASP A 38 -1.02 15.00 13.89
N HIS A 39 -1.78 14.87 12.81
CA HIS A 39 -1.96 15.93 11.81
C HIS A 39 -3.43 16.12 11.49
N VAL A 40 -3.81 17.36 11.13
CA VAL A 40 -5.17 17.68 10.67
C VAL A 40 -5.08 18.35 9.31
N VAL A 41 -5.32 17.55 8.27
CA VAL A 41 -5.14 17.98 6.89
C VAL A 41 -6.49 18.07 6.20
N SER A 42 -6.87 19.26 5.73
CA SER A 42 -8.17 19.49 5.09
C SER A 42 -9.37 19.01 5.95
N GLY A 43 -9.25 19.12 7.29
CA GLY A 43 -10.27 18.66 8.23
C GLY A 43 -10.29 17.15 8.51
N ILE A 44 -9.30 16.41 7.99
CA ILE A 44 -9.13 14.98 8.24
C ILE A 44 -8.02 14.77 9.27
N ASN A 45 -8.33 14.04 10.34
CA ASN A 45 -7.37 13.69 11.39
C ASN A 45 -6.56 12.46 10.99
N TYR A 46 -5.25 12.56 11.15
CA TYR A 46 -4.28 11.49 11.00
C TYR A 46 -3.60 11.24 12.35
N THR A 47 -3.59 9.99 12.80
CA THR A 47 -2.98 9.60 14.08
C THR A 47 -1.50 9.27 13.90
N GLY A 48 -0.63 9.90 14.67
CA GLY A 48 0.82 9.74 14.62
C GLY A 48 1.35 8.47 15.29
N GLY A 49 2.52 8.02 14.85
CA GLY A 49 3.35 7.04 15.55
C GLY A 49 2.92 5.58 15.46
N GLU A 50 1.80 5.27 14.81
CA GLU A 50 1.27 3.90 14.72
C GLU A 50 1.66 3.17 13.43
N ILE A 51 2.26 3.88 12.46
CA ILE A 51 2.66 3.32 11.17
C ILE A 51 4.07 3.74 10.77
N GLY A 52 4.81 2.80 10.17
CA GLY A 52 6.05 3.08 9.46
C GLY A 52 5.90 2.84 7.96
N VAL A 53 6.49 3.71 7.13
CA VAL A 53 6.60 3.51 5.67
C VAL A 53 8.07 3.25 5.33
N ARG A 54 8.35 2.15 4.63
CA ARG A 54 9.71 1.73 4.21
C ARG A 54 9.67 1.09 2.82
N GLY A 55 10.85 0.76 2.28
CA GLY A 55 10.95 -0.07 1.08
C GLY A 55 10.32 0.53 -0.18
N ALA A 56 10.10 1.85 -0.22
CA ALA A 56 9.51 2.51 -1.37
C ALA A 56 10.49 2.52 -2.55
N GLN A 57 10.16 1.78 -3.61
CA GLN A 57 10.90 1.78 -4.88
C GLN A 57 10.06 2.50 -5.93
N ASP A 58 10.47 3.73 -6.28
CA ASP A 58 9.78 4.61 -7.24
C ASP A 58 8.27 4.75 -6.99
N TRP A 59 7.83 4.55 -5.74
CA TRP A 59 6.42 4.51 -5.35
C TRP A 59 5.54 3.52 -6.14
N ARG A 60 6.15 2.52 -6.76
CA ARG A 60 5.44 1.37 -7.35
C ARG A 60 5.07 0.34 -6.28
N THR A 61 5.90 0.24 -5.26
CA THR A 61 5.72 -0.61 -4.09
C THR A 61 6.08 0.16 -2.84
N ALA A 62 5.51 -0.21 -1.71
CA ALA A 62 5.91 0.27 -0.39
C ALA A 62 5.62 -0.81 0.66
N ASP A 63 6.43 -0.85 1.70
CA ASP A 63 6.20 -1.68 2.87
C ASP A 63 5.69 -0.81 4.02
N LEU A 64 4.58 -1.23 4.63
CA LEU A 64 4.03 -0.61 5.83
C LEU A 64 4.33 -1.49 7.04
N ALA A 65 4.69 -0.86 8.15
CA ALA A 65 4.83 -1.50 9.45
C ALA A 65 3.71 -0.98 10.35
N LEU A 66 2.74 -1.83 10.67
CA LEU A 66 1.59 -1.51 11.50
C LEU A 66 1.77 -2.12 12.89
N ASN A 67 1.47 -1.36 13.94
CA ASN A 67 1.49 -1.90 15.30
C ASN A 67 0.43 -3.01 15.46
N PRO A 68 0.79 -4.15 16.07
CA PRO A 68 -0.15 -5.23 16.28
C PRO A 68 -1.20 -4.84 17.33
N SER A 69 -2.47 -5.06 17.00
CA SER A 69 -3.60 -4.94 17.93
C SER A 69 -4.51 -6.16 17.73
N ALA A 70 -5.40 -6.43 18.69
CA ALA A 70 -6.36 -7.54 18.56
C ALA A 70 -7.24 -7.42 17.30
N ALA A 71 -7.59 -6.19 16.91
CA ALA A 71 -8.33 -5.93 15.68
C ALA A 71 -7.48 -6.20 14.43
N HIS A 72 -6.22 -5.72 14.41
CA HIS A 72 -5.34 -5.92 13.26
C HIS A 72 -4.97 -7.39 13.05
N THR A 73 -4.73 -8.14 14.12
CA THR A 73 -4.44 -9.57 14.04
C THR A 73 -5.67 -10.38 13.63
N ALA A 74 -6.89 -9.99 14.03
CA ALA A 74 -8.12 -10.62 13.54
C ALA A 74 -8.31 -10.45 12.02
N VAL A 75 -8.04 -9.26 11.48
CA VAL A 75 -8.03 -9.01 10.03
C VAL A 75 -6.97 -9.88 9.34
N LEU A 76 -5.77 -9.96 9.91
CA LEU A 76 -4.70 -10.80 9.38
C LEU A 76 -5.11 -12.28 9.30
N MET A 77 -5.69 -12.82 10.37
CA MET A 77 -6.14 -14.22 10.45
C MET A 77 -7.33 -14.54 9.55
N SER A 78 -8.24 -13.58 9.35
CA SER A 78 -9.38 -13.74 8.44
C SER A 78 -9.02 -13.59 6.96
N ALA A 79 -7.81 -13.14 6.64
CA ALA A 79 -7.34 -12.84 5.28
C ALA A 79 -8.17 -11.77 4.53
N SER A 80 -8.99 -10.99 5.25
CA SER A 80 -9.84 -9.93 4.70
C SER A 80 -9.06 -8.72 4.17
N TRP A 81 -7.77 -8.61 4.53
CA TRP A 81 -6.86 -7.57 4.06
C TRP A 81 -6.48 -7.63 2.57
N ARG A 82 -6.72 -8.76 1.90
CA ARG A 82 -6.26 -8.96 0.52
C ARG A 82 -6.99 -8.00 -0.42
N GLY A 83 -6.24 -7.13 -1.08
CA GLY A 83 -6.82 -6.12 -1.96
C GLY A 83 -7.34 -4.86 -1.24
N ALA A 84 -7.14 -4.77 0.08
CA ALA A 84 -7.44 -3.57 0.86
C ALA A 84 -6.80 -2.33 0.19
N ALA A 85 -7.59 -1.27 0.02
CA ALA A 85 -7.12 -0.04 -0.60
C ALA A 85 -6.12 0.68 0.32
N CYS A 86 -5.07 1.24 -0.27
CA CYS A 86 -4.07 2.02 0.44
C CYS A 86 -3.68 3.25 -0.39
N ALA A 87 -3.59 4.41 0.25
CA ALA A 87 -3.01 5.62 -0.33
C ALA A 87 -1.90 6.13 0.59
N ILE A 88 -0.76 6.49 0.01
CA ILE A 88 0.39 7.07 0.71
C ILE A 88 0.64 8.45 0.13
N TRP A 89 0.65 9.45 1.00
CA TRP A 89 0.90 10.84 0.67
C TRP A 89 2.16 11.31 1.38
N LEU A 90 2.93 12.18 0.72
CA LEU A 90 3.96 12.98 1.36
C LEU A 90 3.31 14.26 1.88
N LEU A 91 3.41 14.51 3.18
CA LEU A 91 3.07 15.79 3.77
C LEU A 91 4.33 16.65 3.82
N PRO A 92 4.41 17.76 3.05
CA PRO A 92 5.54 18.67 3.17
C PRO A 92 5.49 19.35 4.53
N PHE A 93 6.60 19.24 5.25
CA PHE A 93 6.72 19.70 6.63
C PHE A 93 7.99 20.53 6.75
N ARG A 94 7.90 21.69 7.40
CA ARG A 94 9.05 22.54 7.69
C ARG A 94 9.36 22.46 9.17
N GLU A 95 10.51 21.87 9.49
CA GLU A 95 11.03 21.86 10.86
C GLU A 95 11.65 23.24 11.20
N HIS A 96 11.40 23.71 12.41
CA HIS A 96 12.02 24.88 13.01
C HIS A 96 12.38 24.58 14.47
N ALA A 97 13.45 25.20 14.98
CA ALA A 97 13.89 24.99 16.35
C ALA A 97 12.79 25.42 17.33
N GLN A 98 12.52 24.60 18.33
CA GLN A 98 11.62 24.93 19.41
C GLN A 98 12.19 26.09 20.24
N LEU A 99 11.41 27.17 20.35
CA LEU A 99 11.71 28.24 21.30
C LEU A 99 11.36 27.75 22.71
N VAL A 100 12.35 27.68 23.59
CA VAL A 100 12.17 27.29 25.00
C VAL A 100 11.75 28.51 25.83
N GLU A 101 12.22 29.69 25.45
CA GLU A 101 11.81 31.01 25.96
C GLU A 101 11.68 32.01 24.79
N GLU A 102 11.01 33.15 25.00
CA GLU A 102 10.84 34.18 23.97
C GLU A 102 12.20 34.67 23.45
N GLY A 103 12.55 34.29 22.21
CA GLY A 103 13.82 34.64 21.57
C GLY A 103 15.01 33.72 21.88
N TYR A 104 14.81 32.61 22.62
CA TYR A 104 15.86 31.63 22.90
C TYR A 104 15.47 30.24 22.37
N ALA A 105 16.21 29.77 21.37
CA ALA A 105 16.20 28.38 20.91
C ALA A 105 17.48 27.71 21.40
N GLU A 106 17.36 26.58 22.10
CA GLU A 106 18.51 25.71 22.33
C GLU A 106 18.66 24.80 21.10
N ASP A 107 19.85 24.80 20.50
CA ASP A 107 20.24 23.77 19.55
C ASP A 107 20.03 22.40 20.22
N ASP A 108 19.31 21.51 19.53
CA ASP A 108 19.03 20.12 19.90
C ASP A 108 17.92 19.83 20.95
N TYR A 109 17.18 20.82 21.48
CA TYR A 109 16.15 20.56 22.51
C TYR A 109 14.73 20.23 22.00
N GLY A 110 14.50 20.32 20.70
CA GLY A 110 13.23 19.96 20.07
C GLY A 110 13.04 20.67 18.74
N PHE A 111 12.52 19.95 17.74
CA PHE A 111 12.05 20.56 16.50
C PHE A 111 10.53 20.57 16.53
N PHE A 112 9.94 21.76 16.46
CA PHE A 112 8.56 21.88 16.01
C PHE A 112 8.56 21.91 14.48
N GLY A 113 7.41 21.69 13.89
CA GLY A 113 7.29 22.05 12.50
C GLY A 113 5.87 22.32 12.11
N ASP A 114 5.78 23.08 11.03
CA ASP A 114 4.53 23.48 10.45
C ASP A 114 4.31 22.68 9.18
N GLU A 115 3.06 22.26 8.98
CA GLU A 115 2.61 21.71 7.71
C GLU A 115 2.65 22.83 6.67
N VAL A 116 3.22 22.56 5.50
CA VAL A 116 3.38 23.59 4.48
C VAL A 116 2.85 23.10 3.13
N GLY A 117 1.65 23.58 2.78
CA GLY A 117 1.00 23.26 1.51
C GLY A 117 0.30 21.90 1.51
N ASP A 118 -0.22 21.54 0.35
CA ASP A 118 -1.05 20.34 0.22
C ASP A 118 -0.22 19.05 0.17
N PRO A 119 -0.74 17.92 0.70
CA PRO A 119 -0.11 16.61 0.56
C PRO A 119 0.04 16.19 -0.90
N ILE A 120 1.11 15.47 -1.17
CA ILE A 120 1.46 14.98 -2.51
C ILE A 120 1.19 13.48 -2.54
N LEU A 121 0.27 13.03 -3.41
CA LEU A 121 0.02 11.62 -3.58
C LEU A 121 1.26 10.94 -4.18
N LEU A 122 1.80 9.97 -3.46
CA LEU A 122 2.96 9.21 -3.90
C LEU A 122 2.56 7.85 -4.46
N LEU A 123 1.69 7.14 -3.73
CA LEU A 123 1.26 5.79 -4.10
C LEU A 123 -0.25 5.65 -3.88
N GLN A 124 -0.96 5.20 -4.91
CA GLN A 124 -2.33 4.70 -4.81
C GLN A 124 -2.35 3.21 -5.18
N GLY A 125 -2.65 2.36 -4.20
CA GLY A 125 -2.38 0.94 -4.29
C GLY A 125 -3.32 0.05 -3.50
N GLN A 126 -2.97 -1.22 -3.44
CA GLN A 126 -3.63 -2.22 -2.63
C GLN A 126 -2.62 -3.06 -1.86
N VAL A 127 -3.06 -3.61 -0.72
CA VAL A 127 -2.27 -4.56 0.05
C VAL A 127 -2.21 -5.91 -0.68
N THR A 128 -1.00 -6.40 -0.88
CA THR A 128 -0.69 -7.64 -1.62
C THR A 128 -0.04 -8.72 -0.77
N SER A 129 0.63 -8.33 0.31
CA SER A 129 1.18 -9.24 1.32
C SER A 129 0.92 -8.68 2.72
N ALA A 130 0.80 -9.57 3.69
CA ALA A 130 0.75 -9.24 5.09
C ALA A 130 1.39 -10.37 5.91
N GLU A 131 2.31 -10.00 6.80
CA GLU A 131 3.08 -10.94 7.61
C GLU A 131 3.19 -10.45 9.05
N TYR A 132 3.14 -11.37 10.01
CA TYR A 132 3.34 -11.09 11.42
C TYR A 132 4.14 -12.22 12.05
N SER A 133 5.27 -11.87 12.67
CA SER A 133 6.22 -12.84 13.26
C SER A 133 6.02 -13.04 14.78
N GLY A 134 4.92 -12.56 15.36
CA GLY A 134 4.64 -12.63 16.80
C GLY A 134 5.28 -11.49 17.60
N ASP A 135 6.56 -11.23 17.40
CA ASP A 135 7.33 -10.29 18.23
C ASP A 135 7.69 -8.96 17.53
N GLY A 136 6.81 -8.46 16.65
CA GLY A 136 7.10 -7.24 15.90
C GLY A 136 5.89 -6.57 15.25
N PRO A 137 6.10 -5.56 14.38
CA PRO A 137 5.00 -4.97 13.63
C PRO A 137 4.44 -5.97 12.61
N ILE A 138 3.16 -5.82 12.29
CA ILE A 138 2.56 -6.45 11.12
C ILE A 138 3.14 -5.74 9.89
N ARG A 139 3.78 -6.49 9.00
CA ARG A 139 4.39 -5.97 7.78
C ARG A 139 3.44 -6.16 6.61
N LEU A 140 3.09 -5.08 5.93
CA LEU A 140 2.19 -5.08 4.79
C LEU A 140 2.95 -4.66 3.54
N GLY A 141 2.86 -5.44 2.47
CA GLY A 141 3.38 -5.04 1.17
C GLY A 141 2.27 -4.41 0.33
N VAL A 142 2.44 -3.15 -0.02
CA VAL A 142 1.51 -2.39 -0.86
C VAL A 142 2.07 -2.29 -2.27
N ARG A 143 1.21 -2.50 -3.27
CA ARG A 143 1.55 -2.28 -4.69
C ARG A 143 0.61 -1.29 -5.32
N HIS A 144 1.17 -0.41 -6.16
CA HIS A 144 0.40 0.53 -6.94
C HIS A 144 -0.62 -0.20 -7.84
N VAL A 145 -1.82 0.34 -7.99
CA VAL A 145 -2.91 -0.32 -8.74
C VAL A 145 -2.54 -0.63 -10.19
N ALA A 146 -1.78 0.25 -10.84
CA ALA A 146 -1.27 0.02 -12.20
C ALA A 146 -0.26 -1.13 -12.29
N ALA A 147 0.46 -1.44 -11.20
CA ALA A 147 1.43 -2.54 -11.14
C ALA A 147 0.77 -3.90 -10.82
N LEU A 148 -0.49 -3.90 -10.39
CA LEU A 148 -1.30 -5.11 -10.18
C LEU A 148 -1.87 -5.66 -11.48
N GLN A 149 -1.93 -4.84 -12.52
CA GLN A 149 -2.32 -5.26 -13.85
C GLN A 149 -1.20 -6.05 -14.53
N THR A 150 -0.93 -7.26 -14.05
CA THR A 150 -0.37 -8.29 -14.92
C THR A 150 -1.56 -8.91 -15.64
N PRO A 151 -1.77 -8.66 -16.95
CA PRO A 151 -2.84 -9.25 -17.73
C PRO A 151 -2.48 -10.71 -18.06
N THR A 152 -2.30 -11.54 -17.04
CA THR A 152 -2.45 -12.97 -17.21
C THR A 152 -3.74 -13.34 -16.51
N PRO A 153 -4.85 -13.56 -17.24
CA PRO A 153 -6.01 -14.13 -16.61
C PRO A 153 -5.57 -15.44 -15.97
N ARG A 154 -5.60 -15.50 -14.64
CA ARG A 154 -5.45 -16.77 -13.91
C ARG A 154 -6.75 -17.54 -14.10
N VAL A 155 -6.98 -18.01 -15.32
CA VAL A 155 -7.98 -19.04 -15.56
C VAL A 155 -7.45 -20.29 -14.88
N ARG A 156 -7.87 -20.52 -13.63
CA ARG A 156 -7.80 -21.86 -13.06
C ARG A 156 -8.89 -22.66 -13.75
N LEU A 157 -8.54 -23.29 -14.86
CA LEU A 157 -9.33 -24.35 -15.45
C LEU A 157 -9.32 -25.51 -14.44
N ALA A 158 -10.33 -25.54 -13.57
CA ALA A 158 -10.53 -26.67 -12.68
C ALA A 158 -10.98 -27.86 -13.54
N PRO A 159 -10.51 -29.08 -13.23
CA PRO A 159 -11.08 -30.28 -13.81
C PRO A 159 -12.61 -30.27 -13.67
N PRO A 160 -13.37 -30.64 -14.72
CA PRO A 160 -12.90 -31.39 -15.89
C PRO A 160 -12.83 -30.57 -17.20
N ILE A 161 -12.83 -29.23 -17.13
CA ILE A 161 -13.17 -28.38 -18.29
C ILE A 161 -12.15 -28.47 -19.45
N CYS A 162 -10.94 -29.02 -19.26
CA CYS A 162 -9.95 -29.15 -20.33
C CYS A 162 -9.29 -30.53 -20.47
N ASN A 163 -9.99 -31.64 -20.17
CA ASN A 163 -9.45 -32.97 -20.49
C ASN A 163 -10.50 -34.04 -20.83
N HIS A 164 -11.54 -33.68 -21.58
CA HIS A 164 -12.37 -34.67 -22.26
C HIS A 164 -11.91 -34.81 -23.72
N LEU A 165 -10.66 -35.25 -23.92
CA LEU A 165 -10.44 -36.04 -25.14
C LEU A 165 -11.34 -37.28 -24.98
N PRO A 166 -12.24 -37.56 -25.94
CA PRO A 166 -13.03 -38.77 -25.89
C PRO A 166 -12.12 -39.96 -25.71
N THR A 167 -12.51 -40.92 -24.87
CA THR A 167 -11.70 -42.12 -24.67
C THR A 167 -11.45 -42.79 -26.03
N PRO A 168 -10.26 -43.35 -26.29
CA PRO A 168 -10.04 -44.17 -27.47
C PRO A 168 -11.16 -45.22 -27.63
N GLY A 169 -11.68 -45.37 -28.84
CA GLY A 169 -12.88 -46.14 -29.15
C GLY A 169 -14.17 -45.33 -29.18
N THR A 170 -14.14 -44.05 -28.82
CA THR A 170 -15.33 -43.18 -28.95
C THR A 170 -15.70 -43.04 -30.42
N LYS A 171 -16.99 -43.23 -30.71
CA LYS A 171 -17.58 -43.09 -32.04
C LYS A 171 -18.27 -41.73 -32.15
N PHE A 172 -18.01 -41.01 -33.22
CA PHE A 172 -18.74 -39.79 -33.54
C PHE A 172 -19.10 -39.75 -35.02
N GLU A 173 -20.24 -39.15 -35.34
CA GLU A 173 -20.72 -39.01 -36.71
C GLU A 173 -20.41 -37.60 -37.21
N TRP A 174 -19.79 -37.51 -38.38
CA TRP A 174 -19.52 -36.25 -39.07
C TRP A 174 -19.84 -36.44 -40.55
N ALA A 175 -20.72 -35.60 -41.09
CA ALA A 175 -21.10 -35.61 -42.51
C ALA A 175 -21.69 -36.96 -42.99
N GLY A 176 -22.37 -37.67 -42.09
CA GLY A 176 -22.96 -38.99 -42.37
C GLY A 176 -21.97 -40.15 -42.33
N GLU A 177 -20.71 -39.90 -41.98
CA GLU A 177 -19.70 -40.92 -41.78
C GLU A 177 -19.40 -41.11 -40.28
N LEU A 178 -19.20 -42.37 -39.89
CA LEU A 178 -18.89 -42.75 -38.52
C LEU A 178 -17.37 -42.85 -38.34
N TYR A 179 -16.82 -42.01 -37.47
CA TYR A 179 -15.39 -41.99 -37.13
C TYR A 179 -15.16 -42.63 -35.76
N ILE A 180 -14.06 -43.37 -35.61
CA ILE A 180 -13.64 -44.00 -34.36
C ILE A 180 -12.27 -43.43 -33.96
N LEU A 181 -12.16 -42.95 -32.74
CA LEU A 181 -10.92 -42.38 -32.21
C LEU A 181 -9.95 -43.50 -31.80
N GLU A 182 -8.76 -43.59 -32.38
CA GLU A 182 -7.76 -44.61 -32.04
C GLU A 182 -6.71 -44.07 -31.05
N ALA A 183 -6.22 -44.91 -30.15
CA ALA A 183 -5.06 -44.58 -29.31
C ALA A 183 -3.78 -44.77 -30.14
N ARG A 184 -2.89 -43.78 -30.11
CA ARG A 184 -1.51 -43.92 -30.58
C ARG A 184 -0.54 -43.75 -29.43
#